data_AF-A0A0F0FJM3-F1
#
_entry.id   AF-A0A0F0FJM3-F1
#
_cell.length_a   1.000
_cell.length_b   1.000
_cell.length_c   1.000
_cell.angle_alpha   90.00
_cell.angle_beta   90.00
_cell.angle_gamma   90.00
#
_symmetry.space_group_name_H-M   'P 1'
#
loop_
_entity.id
_entity.type
_entity.pdbx_description
1 polymer ?
#
loop_
_entity_poly.entity_id
_entity_poly.type
_entity_poly.pdbx_seq_one_letter_code
_entity_poly.pdbx_strand_id
1 'polypeptide(L)'
;MQALSQQTILNARVVADQAAIHAESRSAAKEIVRRFLLAKRELERQPVSAVVLRKSFLFGDSNRMCATSIENMRCSFAALAQFAGASGLAELAVAIEGLDLTLPYSHLSRQLPGLRMLFNKGWCEFRFDAEEGEKLLSFANDHGATFRFDHC
;
A
#
# COMPACT_ATOMS: atom_id res chain seq x y z
N MET A 1 -47.21 6.57 5.36
CA MET A 1 -46.02 7.14 6.04
C MET A 1 -44.84 6.15 6.21
N GLN A 2 -44.86 4.92 5.68
CA GLN A 2 -43.77 3.93 5.91
C GLN A 2 -42.61 3.96 4.89
N ALA A 3 -42.79 4.52 3.69
CA ALA A 3 -41.76 4.50 2.64
C ALA A 3 -40.58 5.48 2.87
N LEU A 4 -40.82 6.61 3.54
CA LEU A 4 -39.78 7.60 3.88
C LEU A 4 -38.75 7.06 4.88
N SER A 5 -39.15 6.13 5.76
CA SER A 5 -38.27 5.55 6.77
C SER A 5 -37.25 4.57 6.16
N GLN A 6 -37.68 3.73 5.21
CA GLN A 6 -36.78 2.76 4.55
C GLN A 6 -35.75 3.44 3.65
N GLN A 7 -36.15 4.47 2.89
CA GLN A 7 -35.23 5.26 2.06
C GLN A 7 -34.17 5.96 2.92
N THR A 8 -34.55 6.48 4.09
CA THR A 8 -33.64 7.16 5.01
C THR A 8 -32.62 6.18 5.63
N ILE A 9 -33.05 4.98 5.97
CA ILE A 9 -32.17 3.92 6.50
C ILE A 9 -31.17 3.44 5.44
N LEU A 10 -31.62 3.26 4.19
CA LEU A 10 -30.76 2.91 3.06
C LEU A 10 -29.70 3.99 2.79
N ASN A 11 -30.11 5.26 2.75
CA ASN A 11 -29.18 6.37 2.55
C ASN A 11 -28.18 6.49 3.71
N ALA A 12 -28.62 6.31 4.96
CA ALA A 12 -27.73 6.33 6.11
C ALA A 12 -26.69 5.20 6.08
N ARG A 13 -27.08 4.00 5.62
CA ARG A 13 -26.15 2.88 5.41
C ARG A 13 -25.12 3.18 4.33
N VAL A 14 -25.55 3.67 3.17
CA VAL A 14 -24.64 4.04 2.07
C VAL A 14 -23.63 5.09 2.53
N VAL A 15 -24.07 6.11 3.28
CA VAL A 15 -23.18 7.14 3.83
C VAL A 15 -22.21 6.56 4.85
N ALA A 16 -22.66 5.65 5.72
CA ALA A 16 -21.78 4.97 6.69
C ALA A 16 -20.74 4.09 6.00
N ASP A 17 -21.13 3.34 4.97
CA ASP A 17 -20.23 2.48 4.19
C ASP A 17 -19.19 3.32 3.44
N GLN A 18 -19.60 4.45 2.84
CA GLN A 18 -18.68 5.39 2.21
C GLN A 18 -17.69 6.00 3.22
N ALA A 19 -18.17 6.38 4.41
CA ALA A 19 -17.30 6.92 5.46
C ALA A 19 -16.26 5.88 5.93
N ALA A 20 -16.65 4.60 6.03
CA ALA A 20 -15.75 3.51 6.38
C ALA A 20 -14.67 3.31 5.31
N ILE A 21 -15.05 3.22 4.03
CA ILE A 21 -14.11 3.08 2.90
C ILE A 21 -13.11 4.25 2.86
N HIS A 22 -13.59 5.48 3.09
CA HIS A 22 -12.72 6.66 3.16
C HIS A 22 -11.76 6.62 4.35
N ALA A 23 -12.20 6.13 5.52
CA ALA A 23 -11.35 5.99 6.69
C ALA A 23 -10.25 4.94 6.49
N GLU A 24 -10.58 3.80 5.88
CA GLU A 24 -9.63 2.74 5.53
C GLU A 24 -8.59 3.24 4.53
N SER A 25 -9.02 3.95 3.49
CA SER A 25 -8.13 4.54 2.47
C SER A 25 -7.19 5.58 3.09
N ARG A 26 -7.69 6.40 4.01
CA ARG A 26 -6.87 7.34 4.80
C ARG A 26 -5.85 6.65 5.70
N SER A 27 -6.22 5.52 6.32
CA SER A 27 -5.30 4.72 7.12
C SER A 27 -4.20 4.12 6.26
N ALA A 28 -4.56 3.51 5.12
CA ALA A 28 -3.62 2.93 4.18
C ALA A 28 -2.63 3.96 3.62
N ALA A 29 -3.11 5.13 3.19
CA ALA A 29 -2.25 6.21 2.70
C ALA A 29 -1.21 6.64 3.74
N LYS A 30 -1.62 6.80 5.01
CA LYS A 30 -0.70 7.12 6.11
C LYS A 30 0.32 6.01 6.33
N GLU A 31 -0.10 4.75 6.29
CA GLU A 31 0.81 3.62 6.44
C GLU A 31 1.81 3.54 5.29
N ILE A 32 1.40 3.74 4.03
CA ILE A 32 2.33 3.79 2.89
C ILE A 32 3.38 4.88 3.12
N VAL A 33 2.97 6.11 3.39
CA VAL A 33 3.91 7.23 3.59
C VAL A 33 4.86 6.97 4.75
N ARG A 34 4.32 6.53 5.90
CA ARG A 34 5.12 6.23 7.11
C ARG A 34 6.10 5.09 6.87
N ARG A 35 5.66 4.01 6.22
CA ARG A 35 6.42 2.75 6.11
C ARG A 35 7.48 2.77 5.02
N PHE A 36 7.27 3.56 3.98
CA PHE A 36 8.21 3.72 2.88
C PHE A 36 9.01 5.02 2.96
N LEU A 37 8.85 5.76 4.07
CA LEU A 37 9.51 7.04 4.30
C LEU A 37 9.43 7.95 3.08
N LEU A 38 8.27 7.94 2.42
CA LEU A 38 8.08 8.72 1.20
C LEU A 38 8.19 10.19 1.59
N ALA A 39 9.37 10.76 1.48
CA ALA A 39 9.56 12.19 1.58
C ALA A 39 8.94 12.83 0.33
N LYS A 40 8.15 13.89 0.46
CA LYS A 40 7.61 14.63 -0.70
C LYS A 40 8.71 15.00 -1.71
N ARG A 41 9.91 15.33 -1.21
CA ARG A 41 11.10 15.61 -2.04
C ARG A 41 11.68 14.39 -2.75
N GLU A 42 11.58 13.20 -2.17
CA GLU A 42 12.03 11.97 -2.83
C GLU A 42 11.04 11.54 -3.90
N LEU A 43 9.75 11.72 -3.64
CA LEU A 43 8.65 11.57 -4.60
C LEU A 43 8.81 12.48 -5.83
N GLU A 44 9.07 13.77 -5.61
CA GLU A 44 9.31 14.76 -6.67
C GLU A 44 10.58 14.50 -7.49
N ARG A 45 11.51 13.69 -6.95
CA ARG A 45 12.77 13.31 -7.63
C ARG A 45 12.70 11.95 -8.32
N GLN A 46 11.59 11.22 -8.21
CA GLN A 46 11.47 9.93 -8.85
C GLN A 46 11.36 10.12 -10.37
N PRO A 47 11.96 9.20 -11.16
CA PRO A 47 11.89 9.29 -12.60
C PRO A 47 10.42 9.23 -13.03
N VAL A 48 10.04 10.09 -13.98
CA VAL A 48 8.68 10.19 -14.53
C VAL A 48 8.16 8.83 -15.04
N SER A 49 9.07 7.89 -15.33
CA SER A 49 8.74 6.55 -15.84
C SER A 49 8.38 5.50 -14.78
N ALA A 50 8.67 5.70 -13.49
CA ALA A 50 8.41 4.68 -12.45
C ALA A 50 8.47 5.25 -11.03
N VAL A 51 7.53 4.80 -10.18
CA VAL A 51 7.58 5.07 -8.74
C VAL A 51 8.21 3.88 -8.01
N VAL A 52 9.26 4.13 -7.23
CA VAL A 52 10.01 3.12 -6.49
C VAL A 52 9.86 3.36 -5.00
N LEU A 53 9.28 2.38 -4.30
CA LEU A 53 9.25 2.32 -2.84
C LEU A 53 10.30 1.31 -2.36
N ARG A 54 11.13 1.69 -1.40
CA ARG A 54 12.13 0.80 -0.81
C ARG A 54 11.88 0.64 0.68
N LYS A 55 12.03 -0.58 1.18
CA LYS A 55 11.91 -0.87 2.61
C LYS A 55 12.99 -1.84 3.06
N SER A 56 13.64 -1.50 4.17
CA SER A 56 14.61 -2.39 4.83
C SER A 56 13.92 -3.33 5.80
N PHE A 57 14.47 -4.53 5.98
CA PHE A 57 14.00 -5.52 6.94
C PHE A 57 15.10 -6.47 7.38
N LEU A 58 14.89 -7.09 8.52
CA LEU A 58 15.82 -8.03 9.12
C LEU A 58 15.48 -9.47 8.71
N PHE A 59 16.51 -10.18 8.26
CA PHE A 59 16.48 -11.61 8.02
C PHE A 59 17.15 -12.34 9.17
N GLY A 60 16.57 -13.47 9.57
CA GLY A 60 17.25 -14.42 10.44
C GLY A 60 18.25 -15.30 9.69
N ASP A 61 18.96 -16.14 10.43
CA ASP A 61 20.01 -17.03 9.91
C ASP A 61 19.50 -18.05 8.86
N SER A 62 18.20 -18.29 8.81
CA SER A 62 17.54 -19.22 7.88
C SER A 62 17.20 -18.63 6.51
N ASN A 63 17.69 -17.43 6.16
CA ASN A 63 17.28 -16.66 4.98
C ASN A 63 15.76 -16.37 4.92
N ARG A 64 15.08 -16.48 6.06
CA ARG A 64 13.68 -16.10 6.25
C ARG A 64 13.60 -14.81 7.05
N MET A 65 12.56 -14.02 6.81
CA MET A 65 12.29 -12.84 7.62
C MET A 65 11.98 -13.25 9.06
N CYS A 66 12.47 -12.48 10.04
CA CYS A 66 12.05 -12.69 11.43
C CYS A 66 10.59 -12.29 11.62
N ALA A 67 9.95 -12.73 12.71
CA ALA A 67 8.53 -12.47 12.97
C ALA A 67 8.18 -10.97 12.91
N THR A 68 9.01 -10.11 13.49
CA THR A 68 8.81 -8.64 13.45
C THR A 68 8.89 -8.09 12.03
N SER A 69 9.81 -8.59 11.20
CA SER A 69 9.91 -8.20 9.78
C SER A 69 8.71 -8.69 8.97
N ILE A 70 8.21 -9.91 9.25
CA ILE A 70 7.01 -10.45 8.61
C ILE A 70 5.80 -9.57 8.92
N GLU A 71 5.59 -9.22 10.20
CA GLU A 71 4.48 -8.35 10.58
C GLU A 71 4.59 -6.96 9.92
N ASN A 72 5.80 -6.41 9.90
CA ASN A 72 6.05 -5.12 9.25
C ASN A 72 5.79 -5.13 7.74
N MET A 73 6.13 -6.23 7.06
CA MET A 73 5.84 -6.42 5.64
C MET A 73 4.35 -6.65 5.39
N ARG A 74 3.67 -7.41 6.25
CA ARG A 74 2.23 -7.65 6.17
C ARG A 74 1.44 -6.35 6.21
N CYS A 75 1.75 -5.45 7.16
CA CYS A 75 1.10 -4.14 7.19
C CYS A 75 1.42 -3.30 5.94
N SER A 76 2.63 -3.41 5.39
CA SER A 76 3.01 -2.68 4.16
C SER A 76 2.21 -3.18 2.96
N PHE A 77 2.10 -4.50 2.80
CA PHE A 77 1.31 -5.13 1.74
C PHE A 77 -0.17 -4.84 1.90
N ALA A 78 -0.73 -4.91 3.11
CA ALA A 78 -2.13 -4.57 3.34
C ALA A 78 -2.44 -3.13 2.92
N ALA A 79 -1.55 -2.19 3.24
CA ALA A 79 -1.72 -0.80 2.81
C ALA A 79 -1.61 -0.64 1.28
N LEU A 80 -0.68 -1.35 0.62
CA LEU A 80 -0.54 -1.35 -0.84
C LEU A 80 -1.73 -2.04 -1.55
N ALA A 81 -2.28 -3.11 -0.97
CA ALA A 81 -3.49 -3.77 -1.49
C ALA A 81 -4.71 -2.85 -1.38
N GLN A 82 -4.87 -2.15 -0.26
CA GLN A 82 -5.93 -1.15 -0.10
C GLN A 82 -5.79 -0.01 -1.11
N PHE A 83 -4.56 0.48 -1.35
CA PHE A 83 -4.29 1.44 -2.42
C PHE A 83 -4.74 0.90 -3.78
N ALA A 84 -4.31 -0.32 -4.13
CA ALA A 84 -4.61 -0.93 -5.41
C ALA A 84 -6.13 -1.10 -5.59
N GLY A 85 -6.84 -1.58 -4.55
CA GLY A 85 -8.30 -1.71 -4.55
C GLY A 85 -9.00 -0.37 -4.74
N ALA A 86 -8.61 0.66 -3.98
CA ALA A 86 -9.19 2.00 -4.08
C ALA A 86 -8.90 2.68 -5.42
N SER A 87 -7.81 2.30 -6.09
CA SER A 87 -7.38 2.84 -7.39
C SER A 87 -7.90 2.04 -8.59
N GLY A 88 -8.79 1.06 -8.37
CA GLY A 88 -9.36 0.22 -9.43
C GLY A 88 -8.42 -0.86 -9.98
N LEU A 89 -7.30 -1.14 -9.30
CA LEU A 89 -6.29 -2.13 -9.67
C LEU A 89 -6.59 -3.47 -8.98
N ALA A 90 -7.78 -4.03 -9.22
CA ALA A 90 -8.28 -5.20 -8.47
C ALA A 90 -7.37 -6.43 -8.55
N GLU A 91 -6.81 -6.73 -9.73
CA GLU A 91 -5.88 -7.85 -9.91
C GLU A 91 -4.60 -7.67 -9.09
N LEU A 92 -4.08 -6.44 -9.03
CA LEU A 92 -2.90 -6.11 -8.25
C LEU A 92 -3.19 -6.22 -6.74
N ALA A 93 -4.35 -5.75 -6.29
CA ALA A 93 -4.75 -5.87 -4.88
C ALA A 93 -4.78 -7.34 -4.43
N VAL A 94 -5.47 -8.20 -5.19
CA VAL A 94 -5.55 -9.64 -4.91
C VAL A 94 -4.16 -10.30 -4.96
N ALA A 95 -3.34 -9.93 -5.94
CA ALA A 95 -1.99 -10.48 -6.05
C ALA A 95 -1.09 -10.10 -4.87
N ILE A 96 -1.22 -8.88 -4.32
CA ILE A 96 -0.49 -8.44 -3.13
C ILE A 96 -0.99 -9.15 -1.87
N GLU A 97 -2.31 -9.32 -1.71
CA GLU A 97 -2.91 -10.03 -0.57
C GLU A 97 -2.51 -11.51 -0.53
N GLY A 98 -2.33 -12.13 -1.70
CA GLY A 98 -1.92 -13.54 -1.83
C GLY A 98 -0.43 -13.82 -1.57
N LEU A 99 0.36 -12.82 -1.15
CA LEU A 99 1.79 -13.01 -0.93
C LEU A 99 2.10 -13.80 0.35
N ASP A 100 2.67 -14.99 0.19
CA ASP A 100 3.18 -15.79 1.31
C ASP A 100 4.56 -15.30 1.78
N LEU A 101 4.54 -14.43 2.79
CA LEU A 101 5.73 -13.86 3.44
C LEU A 101 6.59 -14.88 4.22
N THR A 102 6.14 -16.14 4.36
CA THR A 102 6.92 -17.19 5.05
C THR A 102 7.96 -17.85 4.14
N LEU A 103 7.85 -17.62 2.83
CA LEU A 103 8.79 -18.12 1.84
C LEU A 103 10.18 -17.44 1.96
N PRO A 104 11.25 -18.10 1.50
CA PRO A 104 12.55 -17.46 1.34
C PRO A 104 12.46 -16.22 0.44
N TYR A 105 13.29 -15.20 0.71
CA TYR A 105 13.22 -13.93 -0.03
C TYR A 105 13.45 -14.06 -1.53
N SER A 106 14.23 -15.06 -1.96
CA SER A 106 14.44 -15.36 -3.37
C SER A 106 13.12 -15.66 -4.10
N HIS A 107 12.10 -16.16 -3.41
CA HIS A 107 10.79 -16.53 -3.97
C HIS A 107 9.74 -15.41 -3.83
N LEU A 108 10.06 -14.34 -3.10
CA LEU A 108 9.20 -13.17 -2.94
C LEU A 108 9.36 -12.18 -4.10
N SER A 109 10.55 -12.14 -4.71
CA SER A 109 10.79 -11.37 -5.94
C SER A 109 9.90 -11.88 -7.08
N ARG A 110 9.08 -10.99 -7.65
CA ARG A 110 8.18 -11.32 -8.77
C ARG A 110 7.72 -10.08 -9.51
N GLN A 111 7.21 -10.29 -10.73
CA GLN A 111 6.50 -9.28 -11.51
C GLN A 111 5.00 -9.53 -11.38
N LEU A 112 4.27 -8.49 -10.99
CA LEU A 112 2.81 -8.40 -11.01
C LEU A 112 2.40 -7.36 -12.08
N PRO A 113 1.13 -7.33 -12.52
CA PRO A 113 0.63 -6.27 -13.39
C PRO A 113 0.87 -4.89 -12.75
N GLY A 114 1.60 -4.01 -13.43
CA GLY A 114 1.90 -2.65 -12.96
C GLY A 114 2.86 -2.54 -11.76
N LEU A 115 3.40 -3.67 -11.27
CA LEU A 115 4.30 -3.69 -10.11
C LEU A 115 5.39 -4.75 -10.24
N ARG A 116 6.66 -4.33 -10.17
CA ARG A 116 7.81 -5.22 -9.97
C ARG A 116 8.22 -5.21 -8.49
N MET A 117 8.35 -6.40 -7.92
CA MET A 117 8.85 -6.60 -6.56
C MET A 117 10.22 -7.27 -6.59
N LEU A 118 11.21 -6.64 -5.98
CA LEU A 118 12.56 -7.19 -5.83
C LEU A 118 12.88 -7.34 -4.34
N PHE A 119 13.12 -8.58 -3.92
CA PHE A 119 13.54 -8.92 -2.57
C PHE A 119 15.02 -9.30 -2.58
N ASN A 120 15.78 -8.66 -1.71
CA ASN A 120 17.18 -8.96 -1.46
C ASN A 120 17.41 -9.11 0.04
N LYS A 121 18.55 -9.66 0.44
CA LYS A 121 18.92 -9.77 1.84
C LYS A 121 19.05 -8.36 2.44
N GLY A 122 18.15 -8.04 3.35
CA GLY A 122 18.09 -6.77 4.07
C GLY A 122 17.08 -5.74 3.54
N TRP A 123 16.52 -5.90 2.34
CA TRP A 123 15.61 -4.90 1.76
C TRP A 123 14.75 -5.44 0.61
N CYS A 124 13.68 -4.70 0.29
CA CYS A 124 12.80 -4.94 -0.83
C CYS A 124 12.48 -3.63 -1.52
N GLU A 125 12.19 -3.76 -2.80
CA GLU A 125 11.82 -2.67 -3.68
C GLU A 125 10.52 -3.01 -4.38
N PHE A 126 9.63 -2.03 -4.41
CA PHE A 126 8.36 -2.05 -5.11
C PHE A 126 8.45 -0.98 -6.18
N ARG A 127 8.59 -1.40 -7.42
CA ARG A 127 8.66 -0.52 -8.56
C ARG A 127 7.35 -0.59 -9.32
N PHE A 128 6.56 0.45 -9.17
CA PHE A 128 5.35 0.67 -9.93
C PHE A 128 5.71 1.23 -11.30
N ASP A 129 4.98 0.78 -12.32
CA ASP A 129 5.03 1.40 -13.64
C ASP A 129 4.46 2.83 -13.56
N ALA A 130 4.67 3.65 -14.59
CA ALA A 130 4.36 5.07 -14.54
C ALA A 130 2.90 5.36 -14.14
N GLU A 131 1.94 4.65 -14.75
CA GLU A 131 0.51 4.85 -14.50
C GLU A 131 0.11 4.47 -13.06
N GLU A 132 0.50 3.28 -12.60
CA GLU A 132 0.23 2.85 -11.21
C GLU A 132 0.97 3.71 -10.20
N GLY A 133 2.17 4.18 -10.55
CA GLY A 133 2.95 5.11 -9.75
C GLY A 133 2.23 6.43 -9.53
N GLU A 134 1.71 7.06 -10.60
CA GLU A 134 0.92 8.29 -10.49
C GLU A 134 -0.34 8.11 -9.66
N LYS A 135 -1.03 6.97 -9.80
CA LYS A 135 -2.19 6.60 -8.95
C LYS A 135 -1.78 6.49 -7.49
N LEU A 136 -0.64 5.88 -7.19
CA LEU A 136 -0.11 5.76 -5.83
C LEU A 136 0.19 7.14 -5.22
N LEU A 137 0.77 8.05 -6.00
CA LEU A 137 1.09 9.40 -5.51
C LEU A 137 -0.17 10.21 -5.23
N SER A 138 -1.13 10.14 -6.15
CA SER A 138 -2.44 10.77 -6.03
C SER A 138 -3.18 10.23 -4.81
N PHE A 139 -3.21 8.90 -4.64
CA PHE A 139 -3.82 8.25 -3.49
C PHE A 139 -3.20 8.73 -2.16
N ALA A 140 -1.87 8.78 -2.06
CA ALA A 140 -1.20 9.26 -0.85
C ALA A 140 -1.53 10.74 -0.55
N ASN A 141 -1.62 11.57 -1.58
CA ASN A 141 -1.93 12.98 -1.47
C ASN A 141 -3.40 13.24 -1.10
N ASP A 142 -4.35 12.63 -1.81
CA ASP A 142 -5.80 12.84 -1.65
C ASP A 142 -6.31 12.38 -0.30
N HIS A 143 -5.69 11.33 0.24
CA HIS A 143 -6.04 10.79 1.54
C HIS A 143 -5.25 11.42 2.70
N GLY A 144 -4.54 12.53 2.44
CA GLY A 144 -3.99 13.41 3.48
C GLY A 144 -2.89 12.77 4.32
N ALA A 145 -2.11 11.86 3.74
CA ALA A 145 -0.87 11.41 4.35
C ALA A 145 0.08 12.60 4.37
N THR A 146 0.02 13.37 5.46
CA THR A 146 0.84 14.55 5.67
C THR A 146 2.27 14.04 5.77
N PHE A 147 3.09 14.33 4.76
CA PHE A 147 4.51 14.01 4.74
C PHE A 147 5.20 14.73 5.91
N ARG A 148 5.16 14.12 7.10
CA ARG A 148 6.01 14.55 8.21
C ARG A 148 7.39 13.99 7.90
N PHE A 149 8.23 14.89 7.39
CA PHE A 149 9.67 14.69 7.39
C PHE A 149 10.09 14.68 8.85
N ASP A 150 10.13 13.49 9.46
CA ASP A 150 10.88 13.31 10.69
C ASP A 150 12.35 13.51 10.32
N HIS A 151 12.84 14.73 10.51
CA HIS A 151 14.25 15.03 10.52
C HIS A 151 14.87 14.29 11.71
N CYS A 152 15.54 13.17 11.42
CA CYS A 152 16.49 12.53 12.31
C CYS A 152 17.84 12.47 11.60
#